data_AF-A0A661P1V4-F1
#
_entry.id   AF-A0A661P1V4-F1
#
_cell.length_a   1.000
_cell.length_b   1.000
_cell.length_c   1.000
_cell.angle_alpha   90.00
_cell.angle_beta   90.00
_cell.angle_gamma   90.00
#
_symmetry.space_group_name_H-M   'P 1'
#
loop_
_entity.id
_entity.type
_entity.pdbx_description
1 polymer ?
#
loop_
_entity_poly.entity_id
_entity_poly.type
_entity_poly.pdbx_seq_one_letter_code
_entity_poly.pdbx_strand_id
1 'polypeptide(L)'
;MPEVETMQWLVYTLLGAGVLAAAVRPARLAFLLDLNAEAFISQVKKLVRADNIDRATRLARFIPHAPAGRAALSFLEAYRNGVRDVEMLGQIMDADLGDLDSELRRPRWSVPVAVACCAAGLALGISGGRSLAGAPLVLAGAAAVLVAAGFFKSSDVRRKTALVRRELLGLVGQDVSAGSRG
;
A
#
# COMPACT_ATOMS: atom_id res chain seq x y z
N MET A 1 -42.02 6.51 -23.43
CA MET A 1 -41.27 7.11 -22.31
C MET A 1 -40.43 6.15 -21.43
N PRO A 2 -40.54 4.79 -21.47
CA PRO A 2 -39.72 3.94 -20.58
C PRO A 2 -38.23 3.88 -20.94
N GLU A 3 -37.87 4.12 -22.21
CA GLU A 3 -36.48 4.07 -22.69
C GLU A 3 -35.58 5.19 -22.13
N VAL A 4 -36.20 6.31 -21.72
CA VAL A 4 -35.45 7.45 -21.17
C VAL A 4 -34.97 7.12 -19.76
N GLU A 5 -35.83 6.52 -18.95
CA GLU A 5 -35.53 6.19 -17.56
C GLU A 5 -34.50 5.06 -17.44
N THR A 6 -34.63 4.00 -18.25
CA THR A 6 -33.68 2.86 -18.26
C THR A 6 -32.25 3.29 -18.58
N MET A 7 -32.07 4.15 -19.56
CA MET A 7 -30.75 4.66 -19.93
C MET A 7 -30.15 5.58 -18.85
N GLN A 8 -30.98 6.19 -18.00
CA GLN A 8 -30.52 7.06 -16.90
C GLN A 8 -30.00 6.19 -15.75
N TRP A 9 -30.74 5.14 -15.40
CA TRP A 9 -30.30 4.11 -14.46
C TRP A 9 -28.99 3.44 -14.89
N LEU A 10 -28.82 3.16 -16.19
CA LEU A 10 -27.58 2.59 -16.71
C LEU A 10 -26.37 3.51 -16.52
N VAL A 11 -26.52 4.81 -16.78
CA VAL A 11 -25.43 5.78 -16.55
C VAL A 11 -25.07 5.84 -15.06
N TYR A 12 -26.04 5.92 -14.16
CA TYR A 12 -25.78 5.98 -12.72
C TYR A 12 -25.16 4.70 -12.16
N THR A 13 -25.61 3.53 -12.61
CA THR A 13 -25.06 2.24 -12.17
C THR A 13 -23.62 2.06 -12.63
N LEU A 14 -23.30 2.44 -13.87
CA LEU A 14 -21.92 2.40 -14.38
C LEU A 14 -21.01 3.38 -13.65
N LEU A 15 -21.44 4.64 -13.45
CA LEU A 15 -20.65 5.62 -12.71
C LEU A 15 -20.48 5.22 -11.23
N GLY A 16 -21.54 4.72 -10.60
CA GLY A 16 -21.50 4.21 -9.22
C GLY A 16 -20.57 3.00 -9.08
N ALA A 17 -20.62 2.05 -10.00
CA ALA A 17 -19.67 0.93 -10.04
C ALA A 17 -18.22 1.41 -10.23
N GLY A 18 -18.02 2.45 -11.04
CA GLY A 18 -16.72 3.11 -11.22
C GLY A 18 -16.16 3.68 -9.92
N VAL A 19 -16.99 4.38 -9.13
CA VAL A 19 -16.62 4.93 -7.82
C VAL A 19 -16.28 3.80 -6.84
N LEU A 20 -17.09 2.74 -6.77
CA LEU A 20 -16.83 1.60 -5.89
C LEU A 20 -15.50 0.91 -6.24
N ALA A 21 -15.25 0.66 -7.52
CA ALA A 21 -14.00 0.08 -7.98
C ALA A 21 -12.79 0.99 -7.66
N ALA A 22 -12.95 2.32 -7.80
CA ALA A 22 -11.92 3.29 -7.44
C ALA A 22 -11.62 3.31 -5.93
N ALA A 23 -12.62 3.09 -5.07
CA ALA A 23 -12.48 3.11 -3.62
C ALA A 23 -11.71 1.90 -3.04
N VAL A 24 -11.67 0.77 -3.74
CA VAL A 24 -11.01 -0.48 -3.27
C VAL A 24 -9.53 -0.24 -2.95
N ARG A 25 -8.81 0.46 -3.82
CA ARG A 25 -7.36 0.70 -3.68
C ARG A 25 -7.02 1.59 -2.49
N PRO A 26 -7.58 2.80 -2.32
CA PRO A 26 -7.30 3.64 -1.16
C PRO A 26 -7.79 3.01 0.15
N ALA A 27 -8.88 2.24 0.16
CA ALA A 27 -9.34 1.51 1.34
C ALA A 27 -8.32 0.45 1.77
N ARG A 28 -7.87 -0.41 0.83
CA ARG A 28 -6.84 -1.41 1.13
C ARG A 28 -5.52 -0.77 1.56
N LEU A 29 -5.10 0.31 0.91
CA LEU A 29 -3.90 1.05 1.30
C LEU A 29 -4.08 1.75 2.65
N ALA A 30 -5.31 2.11 3.05
CA ALA A 30 -5.60 2.56 4.41
C ALA A 30 -5.30 1.46 5.42
N PHE A 31 -5.83 0.26 5.19
CA PHE A 31 -5.53 -0.90 6.04
C PHE A 31 -4.03 -1.24 6.08
N LEU A 32 -3.31 -1.08 4.96
CA LEU A 32 -1.85 -1.30 4.93
C LEU A 32 -1.06 -0.18 5.63
N LEU A 33 -1.61 1.03 5.73
CA LEU A 33 -0.98 2.20 6.38
C LEU A 33 -1.39 2.41 7.84
N ASP A 34 -2.38 1.66 8.34
CA ASP A 34 -2.92 1.83 9.69
C ASP A 34 -1.97 1.36 10.81
N LEU A 35 -0.71 1.09 10.44
CA LEU A 35 0.35 0.95 11.40
C LEU A 35 1.05 2.28 11.59
N ASN A 36 1.14 2.66 12.86
CA ASN A 36 2.12 3.62 13.33
C ASN A 36 3.51 2.98 13.18
N ALA A 37 4.01 2.95 11.94
CA ALA A 37 5.27 2.32 11.57
C ALA A 37 6.42 2.87 12.41
N GLU A 38 6.38 4.15 12.76
CA GLU A 38 7.36 4.77 13.65
C GLU A 38 7.35 4.17 15.05
N ALA A 39 6.18 3.99 15.65
CA ALA A 39 6.06 3.35 16.96
C ALA A 39 6.52 1.89 16.92
N PHE A 40 6.13 1.14 15.88
CA PHE A 40 6.57 -0.24 15.68
C PHE A 40 8.09 -0.33 15.54
N ILE A 41 8.69 0.45 14.65
CA ILE A 41 10.16 0.48 14.44
C ILE A 41 10.87 0.88 15.73
N SER A 42 10.35 1.87 16.47
CA SER A 42 10.91 2.29 17.75
C SER A 42 10.94 1.15 18.77
N GLN A 43 9.88 0.35 18.85
CA GLN A 43 9.83 -0.83 19.71
C GLN A 43 10.80 -1.92 19.24
N VAL A 44 10.81 -2.25 17.94
CA VAL A 44 11.75 -3.23 17.37
C VAL A 44 13.20 -2.80 17.63
N LYS A 45 13.55 -1.54 17.38
CA LYS A 45 14.86 -0.97 17.69
C LYS A 45 15.27 -1.17 19.14
N LYS A 46 14.37 -0.84 20.08
CA LYS A 46 14.64 -1.00 21.52
C LYS A 46 14.88 -2.46 21.88
N LEU A 47 14.13 -3.39 21.28
CA LEU A 47 14.27 -4.82 21.52
C LEU A 47 15.56 -5.39 20.92
N VAL A 48 15.92 -4.99 19.70
CA VAL A 48 17.18 -5.40 19.05
C VAL A 48 18.38 -4.87 19.83
N ARG A 49 18.37 -3.60 20.26
CA ARG A 49 19.45 -3.03 21.09
C ARG A 49 19.58 -3.68 22.47
N ALA A 50 18.50 -4.24 22.98
CA ALA A 50 18.50 -5.01 24.23
C ALA A 50 18.83 -6.49 24.02
N ASP A 51 19.31 -6.87 22.83
CA ASP A 51 19.61 -8.25 22.40
C ASP A 51 18.43 -9.23 22.60
N ASN A 52 17.20 -8.72 22.53
CA ASN A 52 15.98 -9.50 22.74
C ASN A 52 15.26 -9.79 21.41
N ILE A 53 15.96 -10.54 20.54
CA ILE A 53 15.51 -10.86 19.18
C ILE A 53 14.22 -11.68 19.18
N ASP A 54 14.01 -12.57 20.16
CA ASP A 54 12.79 -13.37 20.26
C ASP A 54 11.54 -12.53 20.52
N ARG A 55 11.67 -11.46 21.31
CA ARG A 55 10.56 -10.53 21.57
C ARG A 55 10.32 -9.61 20.38
N ALA A 56 11.37 -9.18 19.69
CA ALA A 56 11.26 -8.43 18.44
C ALA A 56 10.55 -9.25 17.34
N THR A 57 10.94 -10.51 17.18
CA THR A 57 10.33 -11.45 16.22
C THR A 57 8.85 -11.67 16.54
N ARG A 58 8.50 -11.86 17.82
CA ARG A 58 7.08 -11.98 18.24
C ARG A 58 6.29 -10.72 17.90
N LEU A 59 6.84 -9.53 18.15
CA LEU A 59 6.19 -8.27 17.80
C LEU A 59 5.95 -8.15 16.29
N ALA A 60 6.93 -8.53 15.47
CA ALA A 60 6.79 -8.53 14.01
C ALA A 60 5.74 -9.55 13.52
N ARG A 61 5.63 -10.73 14.17
CA ARG A 61 4.61 -11.75 13.85
C ARG A 61 3.18 -11.31 14.13
N PHE A 62 2.94 -10.39 15.07
CA PHE A 62 1.60 -9.85 15.30
C PHE A 62 1.10 -8.96 14.15
N ILE A 63 1.98 -8.59 13.21
CA ILE A 63 1.66 -7.67 12.12
C ILE A 63 2.12 -8.28 10.77
N PRO A 64 1.59 -9.45 10.37
CA PRO A 64 2.02 -10.13 9.15
C PRO A 64 1.43 -9.49 7.88
N HIS A 65 0.36 -8.71 8.02
CA HIS A 65 -0.34 -8.10 6.89
C HIS A 65 0.40 -6.87 6.35
N ALA A 66 1.28 -6.27 7.16
CA ALA A 66 2.00 -5.07 6.80
C ALA A 66 3.32 -5.41 6.10
N PRO A 67 3.65 -4.73 4.99
CA PRO A 67 4.87 -5.01 4.25
C PRO A 67 6.13 -4.75 5.09
N ALA A 68 6.11 -3.67 5.89
CA ALA A 68 7.17 -3.35 6.84
C ALA A 68 7.31 -4.40 7.95
N GLY A 69 6.21 -4.98 8.42
CA GLY A 69 6.21 -6.04 9.42
C GLY A 69 6.81 -7.34 8.87
N ARG A 70 6.45 -7.71 7.64
CA ARG A 70 7.03 -8.87 6.93
C ARG A 70 8.53 -8.70 6.71
N ALA A 71 8.96 -7.58 6.13
CA ALA A 71 10.39 -7.33 5.91
C ALA A 71 11.18 -7.30 7.23
N ALA A 72 10.62 -6.71 8.29
CA ALA A 72 11.23 -6.75 9.62
C ALA A 72 11.29 -8.17 10.20
N LEU A 73 10.26 -9.00 9.97
CA LEU A 73 10.24 -10.39 10.42
C LEU A 73 11.34 -11.21 9.73
N SER A 74 11.41 -11.17 8.39
CA SER A 74 12.42 -11.89 7.62
C SER A 74 13.84 -11.45 7.98
N PHE A 75 14.03 -10.14 8.22
CA PHE A 75 15.27 -9.59 8.74
C PHE A 75 15.63 -10.16 10.12
N LEU A 76 14.69 -10.18 11.08
CA LEU A 76 14.93 -10.67 12.44
C LEU A 76 15.15 -12.19 12.45
N GLU A 77 14.46 -12.95 11.61
CA GLU A 77 14.65 -14.39 11.47
C GLU A 77 16.03 -14.72 10.86
N ALA A 78 16.46 -13.99 9.83
CA ALA A 78 17.81 -14.11 9.28
C ALA A 78 18.89 -13.74 10.30
N TYR A 79 18.67 -12.64 11.05
CA TYR A 79 19.56 -12.22 12.13
C TYR A 79 19.63 -13.27 13.25
N ARG A 80 18.50 -13.89 13.62
CA ARG A 80 18.47 -14.99 14.59
C ARG A 80 19.25 -16.21 14.11
N ASN A 81 19.24 -16.48 12.81
CA ASN A 81 19.99 -17.60 12.18
C ASN A 81 21.49 -17.30 12.00
N GLY A 82 21.99 -16.19 12.55
CA GLY A 82 23.42 -15.85 12.55
C GLY A 82 23.88 -15.05 11.33
N VAL A 83 22.97 -14.64 10.44
CA VAL A 83 23.31 -13.72 9.34
C VAL A 83 23.59 -12.35 9.96
N ARG A 84 24.84 -11.89 9.83
CA ARG A 84 25.31 -10.58 10.30
C ARG A 84 25.75 -9.67 9.16
N ASP A 85 25.82 -10.20 7.95
CA ASP A 85 26.11 -9.43 6.76
C ASP A 85 24.93 -8.49 6.43
N VAL A 86 25.22 -7.19 6.48
CA VAL A 86 24.26 -6.11 6.21
C VAL A 86 23.76 -6.20 4.77
N GLU A 87 24.61 -6.61 3.82
CA GLU A 87 24.24 -6.71 2.41
C GLU A 87 23.25 -7.86 2.20
N MET A 88 23.53 -9.03 2.77
CA MET A 88 22.63 -10.19 2.72
C MET A 88 21.29 -9.92 3.42
N LEU A 89 21.30 -9.26 4.59
CA LEU A 89 20.08 -8.84 5.28
C LEU A 89 19.28 -7.82 4.47
N GLY A 90 19.97 -6.90 3.79
CA GLY A 90 19.37 -5.95 2.86
C GLY A 90 18.68 -6.65 1.68
N GLN A 91 19.33 -7.64 1.07
CA GLN A 91 18.76 -8.42 -0.04
C GLN A 91 17.51 -9.20 0.38
N ILE A 92 17.49 -9.79 1.58
CA ILE A 92 16.32 -10.50 2.11
C ILE A 92 15.15 -9.53 2.30
N MET A 93 15.40 -8.36 2.91
CA MET A 93 14.37 -7.33 3.03
C MET A 93 13.89 -6.85 1.66
N ASP A 94 14.81 -6.63 0.72
CA ASP A 94 14.50 -6.13 -0.62
C ASP A 94 13.69 -7.13 -1.44
N ALA A 95 13.84 -8.44 -1.21
CA ALA A 95 12.98 -9.45 -1.81
C ALA A 95 11.51 -9.28 -1.36
N ASP A 96 11.27 -9.16 -0.04
CA ASP A 96 9.93 -8.96 0.50
C ASP A 96 9.31 -7.60 0.12
N LEU A 97 10.16 -6.58 0.01
CA LEU A 97 9.75 -5.24 -0.41
C LEU A 97 9.57 -5.11 -1.92
N GLY A 98 10.28 -5.91 -2.72
CA GLY A 98 10.14 -5.97 -4.17
C GLY A 98 8.77 -6.46 -4.59
N ASP A 99 8.25 -7.48 -3.89
CA ASP A 99 6.87 -7.95 -4.07
C ASP A 99 5.86 -6.83 -3.80
N LEU A 100 6.07 -6.04 -2.74
CA LEU A 100 5.24 -4.88 -2.46
C LEU A 100 5.35 -3.81 -3.56
N ASP A 101 6.55 -3.47 -4.02
CA ASP A 101 6.74 -2.44 -5.05
C ASP A 101 6.03 -2.84 -6.35
N SER A 102 6.07 -4.13 -6.70
CA SER A 102 5.32 -4.68 -7.83
C SER A 102 3.80 -4.54 -7.65
N GLU A 103 3.30 -4.80 -6.44
CA GLU A 103 1.88 -4.68 -6.07
C GLU A 103 1.40 -3.21 -6.03
N LEU A 104 2.29 -2.29 -5.65
CA LEU A 104 2.02 -0.85 -5.61
C LEU A 104 2.16 -0.20 -7.00
N ARG A 105 3.09 -0.66 -7.86
CA ARG A 105 3.29 -0.09 -9.22
C ARG A 105 2.20 -0.52 -10.18
N ARG A 106 1.73 -1.77 -10.10
CA ARG A 106 0.72 -2.25 -11.05
C ARG A 106 -0.65 -1.69 -10.67
N PRO A 107 -1.36 -1.03 -11.61
CA PRO A 107 -2.77 -0.74 -11.41
C PRO A 107 -3.49 -2.09 -11.32
N ARG A 108 -3.94 -2.44 -10.11
CA ARG A 108 -4.80 -3.61 -9.90
C ARG A 108 -6.03 -3.46 -10.79
N TRP A 109 -6.66 -4.58 -11.13
CA TRP A 109 -7.90 -4.67 -11.90
C TRP A 109 -8.97 -3.62 -11.52
N SER A 110 -9.01 -3.18 -10.25
CA SER A 110 -9.94 -2.17 -9.76
C SER A 110 -9.79 -0.80 -10.44
N VAL A 111 -8.57 -0.38 -10.81
CA VAL A 111 -8.31 0.90 -11.49
C VAL A 111 -8.78 0.89 -12.97
N PRO A 112 -8.38 -0.06 -13.83
CA PRO A 112 -8.89 -0.11 -15.20
C PRO A 112 -10.40 -0.39 -15.24
N VAL A 113 -10.96 -1.15 -14.30
CA VAL A 113 -12.42 -1.31 -14.18
C VAL A 113 -13.09 0.02 -13.81
N ALA A 114 -12.55 0.76 -12.83
CA ALA A 114 -13.09 2.07 -12.49
C ALA A 114 -13.09 3.03 -13.69
N VAL A 115 -11.98 3.08 -14.43
CA VAL A 115 -11.84 3.91 -15.63
C VAL A 115 -12.80 3.46 -16.73
N ALA A 116 -12.90 2.16 -17.01
CA ALA A 116 -13.80 1.62 -18.04
C ALA A 116 -15.26 1.90 -17.72
N CYS A 117 -15.69 1.70 -16.46
CA CYS A 117 -17.04 2.00 -16.01
C CYS A 117 -17.36 3.50 -16.09
N CYS A 118 -16.41 4.37 -15.69
CA CYS A 118 -16.58 5.81 -15.78
C CYS A 118 -16.65 6.29 -17.25
N ALA A 119 -15.77 5.78 -18.11
CA ALA A 119 -15.76 6.09 -19.53
C ALA A 119 -17.03 5.62 -20.23
N ALA A 120 -17.50 4.40 -19.95
CA ALA A 120 -18.75 3.88 -20.50
C ALA A 120 -19.97 4.69 -20.04
N GLY A 121 -20.03 5.05 -18.76
CA GLY A 121 -21.09 5.90 -18.21
C GLY A 121 -21.12 7.30 -18.85
N LEU A 122 -19.94 7.91 -19.03
CA LEU A 122 -19.82 9.21 -19.71
C LEU A 122 -20.18 9.12 -21.20
N ALA A 123 -19.68 8.11 -21.91
CA ALA A 123 -19.97 7.92 -23.34
C ALA A 123 -21.46 7.72 -23.60
N LEU A 124 -22.14 6.94 -22.75
CA LEU A 124 -23.60 6.77 -22.80
C LEU A 124 -24.36 8.06 -22.46
N GLY A 125 -23.85 8.85 -21.53
CA GLY A 125 -24.42 10.17 -21.21
C GLY A 125 -24.35 11.15 -22.39
N ILE A 126 -23.21 11.18 -23.09
CA ILE A 126 -22.99 12.04 -24.27
C ILE A 126 -23.83 11.57 -25.45
N SER A 127 -23.78 10.27 -25.79
CA SER A 127 -24.51 9.72 -26.94
C SER A 127 -26.03 9.79 -26.78
N GLY A 128 -26.53 9.75 -25.53
CA GLY A 128 -27.94 9.97 -25.22
C GLY A 128 -28.41 11.42 -25.30
N GLY A 129 -27.55 12.38 -25.65
CA GLY A 129 -27.89 13.80 -25.73
C GLY A 129 -28.27 14.43 -24.39
N ARG A 130 -27.82 13.84 -23.27
CA ARG A 130 -28.23 14.25 -21.93
C ARG A 130 -27.28 15.29 -21.37
N SER A 131 -27.86 16.29 -20.70
CA SER A 131 -27.08 17.20 -19.87
C SER A 131 -26.36 16.39 -18.79
N LEU A 132 -25.03 16.31 -18.89
CA LEU A 132 -24.16 15.72 -17.87
C LEU A 132 -24.07 16.58 -16.60
N ALA A 133 -24.93 17.59 -16.44
CA ALA A 133 -24.92 18.47 -15.30
C ALA A 133 -25.33 17.74 -14.01
N GLY A 134 -24.62 18.04 -12.93
CA GLY A 134 -24.93 17.55 -11.58
C GLY A 134 -24.29 16.19 -11.25
N ALA A 135 -25.10 15.24 -10.77
CA ALA A 135 -24.64 14.01 -10.15
C ALA A 135 -23.70 13.12 -10.99
N PRO A 136 -23.86 12.96 -12.33
CA PRO A 136 -22.95 12.14 -13.13
C PRO A 136 -21.51 12.66 -13.14
N LEU A 137 -21.35 13.99 -13.22
CA LEU A 137 -20.05 14.66 -13.23
C LEU A 137 -19.37 14.58 -11.85
N VAL A 138 -20.16 14.67 -10.78
CA VAL A 138 -19.68 14.47 -9.40
C VAL A 138 -19.17 13.04 -9.19
N LEU A 139 -19.88 12.03 -9.69
CA LEU A 139 -19.46 10.63 -9.57
C LEU A 139 -18.17 10.34 -10.35
N ALA A 140 -18.06 10.84 -11.58
CA ALA A 140 -16.84 10.71 -12.38
C ALA A 140 -15.66 11.43 -11.70
N GLY A 141 -15.89 12.64 -11.18
CA GLY A 141 -14.89 13.39 -10.40
C GLY A 141 -14.47 12.65 -9.13
N ALA A 142 -15.41 12.09 -8.38
CA ALA A 142 -15.15 11.31 -7.17
C ALA A 142 -14.30 10.07 -7.47
N ALA A 143 -14.60 9.34 -8.55
CA ALA A 143 -13.79 8.20 -8.99
C ALA A 143 -12.35 8.62 -9.32
N ALA A 144 -12.17 9.74 -10.05
CA ALA A 144 -10.84 10.27 -10.36
C ALA A 144 -10.05 10.66 -9.10
N VAL A 145 -10.71 11.33 -8.14
CA VAL A 145 -10.09 11.71 -6.85
C VAL A 145 -9.69 10.46 -6.06
N LEU A 146 -10.52 9.42 -6.01
CA LEU A 146 -10.22 8.17 -5.30
C LEU A 146 -9.06 7.40 -5.94
N VAL A 147 -9.00 7.37 -7.27
CA VAL A 147 -7.85 6.80 -7.98
C VAL A 147 -6.58 7.58 -7.64
N ALA A 148 -6.61 8.91 -7.72
CA ALA A 148 -5.48 9.77 -7.36
C ALA A 148 -5.05 9.58 -5.90
N ALA A 149 -6.00 9.54 -4.96
CA ALA A 149 -5.74 9.25 -3.55
C ALA A 149 -5.06 7.89 -3.36
N GLY A 150 -5.49 6.86 -4.11
CA GLY A 150 -4.82 5.56 -4.13
C GLY A 150 -3.36 5.62 -4.60
N PHE A 151 -3.02 6.51 -5.53
CA PHE A 151 -1.64 6.75 -5.95
C PHE A 151 -0.82 7.49 -4.88
N PHE A 152 -1.33 8.59 -4.34
CA PHE A 152 -0.64 9.32 -3.26
C PHE A 152 -0.37 8.43 -2.04
N LYS A 153 -1.36 7.64 -1.66
CA LYS A 153 -1.26 6.71 -0.53
C LYS A 153 -0.24 5.60 -0.79
N SER A 154 -0.08 5.15 -2.03
CA SER A 154 0.97 4.20 -2.40
C SER A 154 2.38 4.80 -2.27
N SER A 155 2.55 6.09 -2.55
CA SER A 155 3.82 6.79 -2.33
C SER A 155 4.16 6.91 -0.84
N ASP A 156 3.16 7.12 0.02
CA ASP A 156 3.35 7.17 1.48
C ASP A 156 3.79 5.80 2.03
N VAL A 157 3.17 4.70 1.57
CA VAL A 157 3.60 3.34 1.93
C VAL A 157 5.07 3.13 1.57
N ARG A 158 5.48 3.50 0.35
CA ARG A 158 6.89 3.36 -0.08
C ARG A 158 7.84 4.15 0.80
N ARG A 159 7.49 5.38 1.17
CA ARG A 159 8.32 6.22 2.05
C ARG A 159 8.49 5.58 3.43
N LYS A 160 7.40 5.13 4.05
CA LYS A 160 7.45 4.47 5.37
C LYS A 160 8.25 3.18 5.33
N THR A 161 8.06 2.37 4.29
CA THR A 161 8.82 1.15 4.07
C THR A 161 10.33 1.42 3.87
N ALA A 162 10.69 2.44 3.10
CA ALA A 162 12.08 2.84 2.92
C ALA A 162 12.74 3.32 4.23
N LEU A 163 11.97 4.01 5.09
CA LEU A 163 12.40 4.41 6.42
C LEU A 163 12.69 3.19 7.30
N VAL A 164 11.79 2.21 7.33
CA VAL A 164 11.99 0.94 8.07
C VAL A 164 13.28 0.26 7.65
N ARG A 165 13.49 0.12 6.34
CA ARG A 165 14.70 -0.49 5.76
C ARG A 165 15.97 0.21 6.22
N ARG A 166 16.02 1.54 6.03
CA ARG A 166 17.20 2.35 6.41
C ARG A 166 17.53 2.20 7.90
N GLU A 167 16.50 2.19 8.73
CA GLU A 167 16.65 2.17 10.17
C GLU A 167 17.08 0.79 10.70
N LEU A 168 16.55 -0.30 10.15
CA LEU A 168 16.96 -1.65 10.57
C LEU A 168 18.38 -1.99 10.11
N LEU A 169 18.74 -1.65 8.86
CA LEU A 169 20.09 -1.86 8.36
C LEU A 169 21.12 -0.99 9.10
N GLY A 170 20.73 0.22 9.49
CA GLY A 170 21.57 1.11 10.30
C GLY A 170 21.94 0.54 11.66
N LEU A 171 21.07 -0.24 12.30
CA LEU A 171 21.37 -0.88 13.59
C LEU A 171 22.50 -1.91 13.46
N VAL A 172 22.45 -2.76 12.43
CA VAL A 172 23.46 -3.81 12.23
C VAL A 172 24.81 -3.22 11.87
N GLY A 173 24.83 -2.15 11.04
CA GLY A 173 26.07 -1.45 10.72
C GLY A 173 26.76 -0.84 11.95
N GLN A 174 25.99 -0.42 12.97
CA GLN A 174 26.54 0.08 14.24
C GLN A 174 27.12 -1.06 15.10
N ASP A 175 26.48 -2.22 15.15
CA ASP A 175 26.98 -3.37 15.92
C ASP A 175 28.26 -3.96 15.31
N VAL A 176 28.34 -4.06 13.97
CA VAL A 176 29.53 -4.56 13.26
C VAL A 176 30.73 -3.63 13.48
N SER A 177 30.51 -2.31 13.48
CA SER A 177 31.58 -1.33 13.70
C SER A 177 32.03 -1.23 15.15
N ALA A 178 31.16 -1.56 16.12
CA ALA A 178 31.52 -1.67 17.53
C ALA A 178 32.32 -2.96 17.84
N GLY A 179 31.96 -4.09 17.21
CA GLY A 179 32.66 -5.37 17.39
C GLY A 179 34.06 -5.44 16.78
N SER A 180 34.38 -4.57 15.80
CA SER A 180 35.70 -4.51 15.15
C SER A 180 36.77 -3.74 15.95
N ARG A 181 36.42 -3.13 17.10
CA ARG A 181 37.36 -2.38 17.94
C ARG A 181 37.74 -3.11 19.25
N GLY A 182 37.31 -4.36 19.41
CA GLY A 182 37.61 -5.22 20.55
C GLY A 182 38.69 -6.25 20.24
#